data_AF-A0A922KTS5-F1
#
_entry.id   AF-A0A922KTS5-F1
#
_cell.length_a   1.000
_cell.length_b   1.000
_cell.length_c   1.000
_cell.angle_alpha   90.00
_cell.angle_beta   90.00
_cell.angle_gamma   90.00
#
_symmetry.space_group_name_H-M   'P 1'
#
loop_
_entity.id
_entity.type
_entity.pdbx_description
1 polymer ?
#
loop_
_entity_poly.entity_id
_entity_poly.type
_entity_poly.pdbx_seq_one_letter_code
_entity_poly.pdbx_strand_id
1 'polypeptide(L)'
;MFKFCFSRTKKNFKQKQQRFYHQRIPEEEEEEGKKRTIQSSNSSCSIAIAKESQQEHLLSPEAITTANVLRKKSNDSLASESIYYLDPSEHFRPEHKSPEEYRIYTINQDDYIQKRVFDTYRLMHTNQTLEFARNRLHHWTRFDKLKMTIMDALENLNCLVDESDPDVDLPNIIHAFQTAERIREAHPDLDWFHLTGLIHDLGKLMAVYGEPQWAVVGDTFPLGCQVAKSVVYAEQTFMDNPDTTNSDYNTEYGIYQPNCGLKQVVMSWGHDEYMYQVLKNHPDCSLPEQAFYIIRFHSFYPWHTGGDYYHLCSKHDLHMLPWIREFNKFDLYSKTPEIPDIPKLVPYYQSLIDKYIPGLVSW
;
A
#
# COMPACT_ATOMS: atom_id res chain seq x y z
N MET A 1 0.97 -26.71 -24.15
CA MET A 1 1.21 -25.35 -24.65
C MET A 1 1.70 -24.35 -23.59
N PHE A 2 1.53 -24.59 -22.28
CA PHE A 2 1.93 -23.62 -21.23
C PHE A 2 3.42 -23.62 -20.80
N LYS A 3 4.21 -24.67 -21.07
CA LYS A 3 5.66 -24.65 -20.80
C LYS A 3 6.46 -23.74 -21.74
N PHE A 4 5.89 -23.34 -22.89
CA PHE A 4 6.56 -22.51 -23.89
C PHE A 4 6.39 -21.00 -23.67
N CYS A 5 5.41 -20.56 -22.87
CA CYS A 5 5.19 -19.13 -22.56
C CYS A 5 6.25 -18.60 -21.57
N PHE A 6 6.58 -19.38 -20.53
CA PHE A 6 7.52 -18.97 -19.48
C PHE A 6 9.00 -18.90 -19.91
N SER A 7 9.40 -19.58 -20.99
CA SER A 7 10.78 -19.45 -21.51
C SER A 7 10.94 -18.24 -22.43
N ARG A 8 9.86 -17.80 -23.09
CA ARG A 8 9.83 -16.59 -23.92
C ARG A 8 9.85 -15.31 -23.08
N THR A 9 9.28 -15.32 -21.87
CA THR A 9 9.31 -14.17 -20.95
C THR A 9 10.73 -13.85 -20.47
N LYS A 10 11.58 -14.84 -20.17
CA LYS A 10 12.99 -14.56 -19.79
C LYS A 10 13.82 -13.91 -20.89
N LYS A 11 13.58 -14.22 -22.17
CA LYS A 11 14.27 -13.58 -23.31
C LYS A 11 13.71 -12.19 -23.62
N ASN A 12 12.40 -12.00 -23.51
CA ASN A 12 11.76 -10.69 -23.63
C ASN A 12 12.08 -9.73 -22.47
N PHE A 13 12.42 -10.27 -21.28
CA PHE A 13 12.81 -9.51 -20.09
C PHE A 13 14.07 -8.66 -20.33
N LYS A 14 15.14 -9.24 -20.92
CA LYS A 14 16.36 -8.49 -21.27
C LYS A 14 16.16 -7.53 -22.45
N GLN A 15 15.34 -7.91 -23.44
CA GLN A 15 15.19 -7.15 -24.68
C GLN A 15 14.24 -5.94 -24.53
N LYS A 16 13.24 -6.01 -23.65
CA LYS A 16 12.36 -4.86 -23.32
C LYS A 16 13.04 -3.86 -22.37
N GLN A 17 13.82 -4.32 -21.38
CA GLN A 17 14.62 -3.41 -20.54
C GLN A 17 15.60 -2.56 -21.37
N GLN A 18 16.29 -3.16 -22.35
CA GLN A 18 17.22 -2.41 -23.20
C GLN A 18 16.54 -1.38 -24.12
N ARG A 19 15.32 -1.66 -24.60
CA ARG A 19 14.59 -0.71 -25.46
C ARG A 19 14.03 0.50 -24.71
N PHE A 20 13.63 0.33 -23.45
CA PHE A 20 13.19 1.45 -22.61
C PHE A 20 14.34 2.35 -22.17
N TYR A 21 15.53 1.79 -21.89
CA TYR A 21 16.71 2.58 -21.50
C TYR A 21 17.33 3.40 -22.64
N HIS A 22 17.22 2.96 -23.90
CA HIS A 22 17.79 3.69 -25.04
C HIS A 22 16.88 4.78 -25.63
N GLN A 23 15.62 4.91 -25.19
CA GLN A 23 14.70 5.95 -25.67
C GLN A 23 14.68 7.22 -24.79
N ARG A 24 15.51 7.31 -23.75
CA ARG A 24 15.59 8.46 -22.82
C ARG A 24 16.97 9.16 -22.80
N ILE A 25 17.72 9.14 -23.89
CA ILE A 25 18.94 9.95 -24.01
C ILE A 25 18.76 10.92 -25.19
N PRO A 26 18.58 12.23 -24.94
CA PRO A 26 18.79 13.25 -25.96
C PRO A 26 20.29 13.31 -26.29
N GLU A 27 20.62 13.26 -27.58
CA GLU A 27 21.96 13.59 -28.07
C GLU A 27 22.19 15.10 -27.85
N GLU A 28 23.13 15.46 -26.97
CA GLU A 28 23.69 16.82 -26.91
C GLU A 28 25.10 16.82 -27.48
N GLU A 29 25.31 17.72 -28.43
CA GLU A 29 26.54 17.96 -29.19
C GLU A 29 27.68 18.53 -28.33
N GLU A 30 28.90 18.30 -28.81
CA GLU A 30 30.20 18.64 -28.22
C GLU A 30 30.43 20.13 -27.96
N GLU A 31 31.18 20.45 -26.90
CA GLU A 31 32.22 21.49 -26.99
C GLU A 31 33.42 21.21 -26.06
N GLU A 32 34.62 21.40 -26.61
CA GLU A 32 35.94 21.04 -26.09
C GLU A 32 36.42 21.89 -24.89
N GLY A 33 37.28 21.32 -24.03
CA GLY A 33 38.22 22.19 -23.30
C GLY A 33 38.97 21.65 -22.06
N LYS A 34 40.22 21.23 -22.29
CA LYS A 34 41.42 21.32 -21.40
C LYS A 34 41.63 20.32 -20.24
N LYS A 35 42.61 19.45 -20.51
CA LYS A 35 43.52 18.73 -19.61
C LYS A 35 43.97 19.54 -18.37
N ARG A 36 44.05 18.85 -17.21
CA ARG A 36 45.17 18.96 -16.25
C ARG A 36 45.30 17.68 -15.40
N THR A 37 46.45 17.04 -15.55
CA THR A 37 47.04 16.01 -14.68
C THR A 37 47.31 16.58 -13.28
N ILE A 38 47.21 15.76 -12.21
CA ILE A 38 48.18 15.70 -11.08
C ILE A 38 47.94 14.42 -10.25
N GLN A 39 49.04 13.96 -9.67
CA GLN A 39 49.38 12.65 -9.11
C GLN A 39 48.83 12.33 -7.71
N SER A 40 48.79 11.00 -7.48
CA SER A 40 48.96 10.20 -6.26
C SER A 40 49.26 10.86 -4.91
N SER A 41 48.64 10.33 -3.86
CA SER A 41 49.39 9.86 -2.67
C SER A 41 48.61 8.80 -1.89
N ASN A 42 49.34 7.75 -1.50
CA ASN A 42 48.94 6.68 -0.60
C ASN A 42 48.83 7.19 0.85
N SER A 43 47.90 6.62 1.63
CA SER A 43 48.16 6.40 3.06
C SER A 43 47.27 5.28 3.61
N SER A 44 47.96 4.27 4.12
CA SER A 44 47.51 3.09 4.84
C SER A 44 47.24 3.39 6.32
N CYS A 45 46.20 2.79 6.93
CA CYS A 45 46.25 2.43 8.36
C CYS A 45 45.23 1.35 8.75
N SER A 46 45.77 0.15 9.01
CA SER A 46 45.60 -0.69 10.20
C SER A 46 44.20 -0.96 10.80
N ILE A 47 43.82 -2.23 10.65
CA ILE A 47 42.76 -2.94 11.38
C ILE A 47 43.24 -3.27 12.80
N ALA A 48 42.38 -3.04 13.81
CA ALA A 48 42.54 -3.59 15.16
C ALA A 48 41.24 -4.30 15.58
N ILE A 49 41.39 -5.58 15.90
CA ILE A 49 40.39 -6.51 16.42
C ILE A 49 40.44 -6.43 17.96
N ALA A 50 39.29 -6.33 18.63
CA ALA A 50 39.17 -6.54 20.08
C ALA A 50 38.05 -7.54 20.39
N LYS A 51 38.36 -8.40 21.37
CA LYS A 51 37.76 -9.71 21.67
C LYS A 51 36.56 -9.63 22.63
N GLU A 52 35.74 -10.68 22.54
CA GLU A 52 34.66 -11.07 23.45
C GLU A 52 35.13 -11.39 24.88
N SER A 53 34.21 -11.22 25.83
CA SER A 53 34.24 -11.90 27.13
C SER A 53 32.81 -12.28 27.56
N GLN A 54 32.59 -13.59 27.73
CA GLN A 54 31.38 -14.21 28.25
C GLN A 54 31.30 -14.11 29.78
N GLN A 55 30.09 -14.03 30.34
CA GLN A 55 29.84 -14.43 31.73
C GLN A 55 28.41 -14.97 31.90
N GLU A 56 28.32 -16.23 32.34
CA GLU A 56 27.11 -16.97 32.72
C GLU A 56 26.62 -16.57 34.12
N HIS A 57 25.31 -16.66 34.37
CA HIS A 57 24.80 -16.82 35.74
C HIS A 57 23.51 -17.68 35.79
N LEU A 58 23.52 -18.61 36.75
CA LEU A 58 22.56 -19.69 36.99
C LEU A 58 21.25 -19.28 37.69
N LEU A 59 20.22 -20.11 37.47
CA LEU A 59 18.88 -20.18 38.06
C LEU A 59 18.84 -20.59 39.55
N SER A 60 17.77 -20.20 40.26
CA SER A 60 17.11 -21.04 41.29
C SER A 60 15.60 -20.70 41.47
N PRO A 61 14.74 -21.62 41.95
CA PRO A 61 13.27 -21.59 41.77
C PRO A 61 12.45 -21.53 43.07
N GLU A 62 11.23 -20.98 43.06
CA GLU A 62 10.20 -21.31 44.09
C GLU A 62 8.75 -20.87 43.76
N ALA A 63 7.81 -21.73 44.19
CA ALA A 63 6.40 -21.49 44.54
C ALA A 63 5.29 -21.49 43.47
N ILE A 64 4.88 -22.72 43.12
CA ILE A 64 3.51 -23.13 42.82
C ILE A 64 2.63 -22.90 44.07
N THR A 65 1.36 -22.48 43.88
CA THR A 65 0.12 -22.78 44.66
C THR A 65 -0.71 -21.54 45.00
N THR A 66 -1.75 -21.22 44.21
CA THR A 66 -3.12 -20.96 44.71
C THR A 66 -4.09 -20.73 43.54
N ALA A 67 -4.62 -21.82 43.00
CA ALA A 67 -5.92 -21.82 42.34
C ALA A 67 -6.99 -22.19 43.37
N ASN A 68 -8.19 -21.64 43.22
CA ASN A 68 -9.47 -22.14 43.77
C ASN A 68 -9.95 -21.67 45.15
N VAL A 69 -9.97 -20.36 45.43
CA VAL A 69 -10.99 -19.81 46.34
C VAL A 69 -11.49 -18.47 45.81
N LEU A 70 -12.57 -18.51 45.02
CA LEU A 70 -13.74 -17.62 45.10
C LEU A 70 -14.65 -17.89 43.91
N ARG A 71 -15.45 -18.94 44.07
CA ARG A 71 -16.61 -19.25 43.24
C ARG A 71 -17.72 -18.24 43.58
N LYS A 72 -18.39 -17.74 42.54
CA LYS A 72 -19.79 -17.28 42.51
C LYS A 72 -20.19 -16.04 43.31
N LYS A 73 -20.37 -14.95 42.57
CA LYS A 73 -21.48 -13.96 42.55
C LYS A 73 -21.04 -12.96 41.46
N SER A 74 -21.76 -12.64 40.39
CA SER A 74 -23.20 -12.50 40.14
C SER A 74 -23.39 -12.39 38.62
N ASN A 75 -24.48 -12.94 38.10
CA ASN A 75 -24.95 -12.70 36.74
C ASN A 75 -25.57 -11.30 36.60
N ASP A 76 -25.53 -10.80 35.38
CA ASP A 76 -26.24 -9.65 34.77
C ASP A 76 -25.73 -8.23 35.04
N SER A 77 -24.95 -7.71 34.09
CA SER A 77 -25.31 -6.48 33.35
C SER A 77 -24.43 -6.28 32.10
N LEU A 78 -25.09 -5.99 30.98
CA LEU A 78 -24.61 -5.73 29.63
C LEU A 78 -23.57 -4.60 29.52
N ALA A 79 -22.48 -4.85 28.80
CA ALA A 79 -21.95 -4.00 27.72
C ALA A 79 -20.83 -4.78 27.00
N SER A 80 -20.98 -5.01 25.70
CA SER A 80 -19.99 -5.66 24.86
C SER A 80 -18.80 -4.73 24.64
N GLU A 81 -17.80 -4.82 25.52
CA GLU A 81 -16.44 -4.43 25.16
C GLU A 81 -15.93 -5.48 24.16
N SER A 82 -15.89 -5.11 22.88
CA SER A 82 -15.18 -5.88 21.86
C SER A 82 -13.69 -5.78 22.17
N ILE A 83 -13.19 -6.68 23.02
CA ILE A 83 -11.78 -6.88 23.25
C ILE A 83 -11.19 -7.39 21.93
N TYR A 84 -10.44 -6.52 21.26
CA TYR A 84 -9.61 -6.89 20.12
C TYR A 84 -8.57 -7.91 20.61
N TYR A 85 -8.77 -9.18 20.28
CA TYR A 85 -7.72 -10.17 20.40
C TYR A 85 -6.73 -9.90 19.26
N LEU A 86 -5.67 -9.15 19.54
CA LEU A 86 -4.42 -9.32 18.81
C LEU A 86 -3.95 -10.74 19.12
N ASP A 87 -3.71 -11.55 18.08
CA ASP A 87 -3.09 -12.85 18.26
C ASP A 87 -1.66 -12.63 18.81
N PRO A 88 -1.38 -12.98 20.07
CA PRO A 88 -0.05 -12.78 20.64
C PRO A 88 1.03 -13.60 19.91
N SER A 89 0.66 -14.56 19.05
CA SER A 89 1.60 -15.33 18.24
C SER A 89 2.29 -14.50 17.13
N GLU A 90 1.71 -13.37 16.70
CA GLU A 90 2.32 -12.49 15.69
C GLU A 90 3.54 -11.73 16.24
N HIS A 91 3.57 -11.40 17.53
CA HIS A 91 4.68 -10.65 18.16
C HIS A 91 5.91 -11.51 18.49
N PHE A 92 5.80 -12.84 18.44
CA PHE A 92 6.85 -13.75 18.92
C PHE A 92 7.45 -14.64 17.82
N ARG A 93 7.16 -14.41 16.55
CA ARG A 93 7.85 -15.12 15.47
C ARG A 93 9.18 -14.43 15.14
N PRO A 94 10.34 -15.11 15.27
CA PRO A 94 11.67 -14.52 15.08
C PRO A 94 11.98 -14.07 13.64
N GLU A 95 11.04 -14.24 12.71
CA GLU A 95 11.17 -14.01 11.26
C GLU A 95 10.27 -12.86 10.77
N HIS A 96 9.53 -12.22 11.68
CA HIS A 96 8.61 -11.13 11.38
C HIS A 96 9.13 -9.83 11.99
N LYS A 97 9.14 -8.76 11.19
CA LYS A 97 9.25 -7.39 11.70
C LYS A 97 8.10 -7.17 12.69
N SER A 98 8.41 -6.56 13.83
CA SER A 98 7.41 -6.05 14.78
C SER A 98 6.56 -4.96 14.11
N PRO A 99 5.30 -4.74 14.54
CA PRO A 99 4.46 -3.68 13.98
C PRO A 99 5.12 -2.29 13.95
N GLU A 100 6.01 -2.01 14.91
CA GLU A 100 6.77 -0.77 15.04
C GLU A 100 7.89 -0.60 13.99
N GLU A 101 8.25 -1.67 13.27
CA GLU A 101 9.30 -1.68 12.25
C GLU A 101 8.77 -1.51 10.81
N TYR A 102 7.45 -1.40 10.65
CA TYR A 102 6.78 -1.12 9.38
C TYR A 102 6.46 0.37 9.25
N ARG A 103 6.40 0.86 8.01
CA ARG A 103 6.01 2.25 7.70
C ARG A 103 6.84 3.32 8.42
N ILE A 104 8.14 3.09 8.50
CA ILE A 104 9.07 4.07 9.06
C ILE A 104 9.27 5.19 8.04
N TYR A 105 8.70 6.36 8.33
CA TYR A 105 8.86 7.59 7.56
C TYR A 105 9.88 8.49 8.25
N THR A 106 11.07 8.60 7.67
CA THR A 106 12.13 9.48 8.15
C THR A 106 12.64 10.38 7.03
N ILE A 107 13.08 11.58 7.38
CA ILE A 107 13.73 12.48 6.42
C ILE A 107 15.24 12.19 6.45
N ASN A 108 15.61 10.94 6.16
CA ASN A 108 17.01 10.59 5.98
C ASN A 108 17.36 10.69 4.49
N GLN A 109 18.12 11.72 4.11
CA GLN A 109 18.49 11.96 2.72
C GLN A 109 19.55 10.99 2.18
N ASP A 110 20.24 10.26 3.05
CA ASP A 110 21.27 9.28 2.67
C ASP A 110 20.69 7.90 2.34
N ASP A 111 19.45 7.63 2.75
CA ASP A 111 18.72 6.41 2.41
C ASP A 111 17.91 6.63 1.12
N TYR A 112 18.24 5.85 0.08
CA TYR A 112 17.61 5.98 -1.23
C TYR A 112 16.10 5.70 -1.19
N ILE A 113 15.64 4.76 -0.35
CA ILE A 113 14.22 4.40 -0.21
C ILE A 113 13.50 5.56 0.45
N GLN A 114 14.03 6.06 1.57
CA GLN A 114 13.42 7.18 2.30
C GLN A 114 13.35 8.44 1.44
N LYS A 115 14.40 8.73 0.66
CA LYS A 115 14.41 9.84 -0.31
C LYS A 115 13.35 9.66 -1.39
N ARG A 116 13.27 8.48 -2.02
CA ARG A 116 12.27 8.15 -3.05
C ARG A 116 10.84 8.31 -2.53
N VAL A 117 10.58 7.79 -1.34
CA VAL A 117 9.27 7.87 -0.66
C VAL A 117 8.94 9.33 -0.35
N PHE A 118 9.87 10.08 0.24
CA PHE A 118 9.69 11.49 0.55
C PHE A 118 9.40 12.32 -0.72
N ASP A 119 10.15 12.11 -1.80
CA ASP A 119 9.93 12.83 -3.06
C ASP A 119 8.57 12.48 -3.69
N THR A 120 8.14 11.22 -3.62
CA THR A 120 6.81 10.79 -4.07
C THR A 120 5.71 11.51 -3.30
N TYR A 121 5.76 11.50 -1.96
CA TYR A 121 4.79 12.19 -1.11
C TYR A 121 4.84 13.71 -1.31
N ARG A 122 6.03 14.31 -1.46
CA ARG A 122 6.18 15.75 -1.73
C ARG A 122 5.51 16.15 -3.04
N LEU A 123 5.73 15.40 -4.11
CA LEU A 123 5.08 15.64 -5.40
C LEU A 123 3.56 15.41 -5.29
N MET A 124 3.13 14.37 -4.58
CA MET A 124 1.71 14.10 -4.35
C MET A 124 1.05 15.27 -3.64
N HIS A 125 1.59 15.69 -2.50
CA HIS A 125 1.02 16.75 -1.68
C HIS A 125 1.06 18.11 -2.36
N THR A 126 2.01 18.35 -3.27
CA THR A 126 2.05 19.59 -4.06
C THR A 126 0.98 19.62 -5.15
N ASN A 127 0.72 18.49 -5.82
CA ASN A 127 -0.05 18.47 -7.07
C ASN A 127 -1.46 17.86 -6.95
N GLN A 128 -1.77 17.13 -5.87
CA GLN A 128 -3.13 16.68 -5.59
C GLN A 128 -3.98 17.85 -5.13
N THR A 129 -4.70 18.44 -6.09
CA THR A 129 -5.74 19.46 -5.85
C THR A 129 -7.11 18.88 -6.14
N LEU A 130 -8.16 19.53 -5.63
CA LEU A 130 -9.54 19.15 -5.91
C LEU A 130 -9.84 19.13 -7.41
N GLU A 131 -9.29 20.09 -8.15
CA GLU A 131 -9.39 20.14 -9.62
C GLU A 131 -8.66 18.97 -10.27
N PHE A 132 -7.42 18.69 -9.86
CA PHE A 132 -6.63 17.58 -10.38
C PHE A 132 -7.36 16.24 -10.22
N ALA A 133 -7.84 15.95 -9.01
CA ALA A 133 -8.52 14.68 -8.72
C ALA A 133 -9.80 14.51 -9.54
N ARG A 134 -10.61 15.57 -9.70
CA ARG A 134 -11.82 15.55 -10.55
C ARG A 134 -11.47 15.31 -12.02
N ASN A 135 -10.42 15.96 -12.52
CA ASN A 135 -9.95 15.78 -13.90
C ASN A 135 -9.46 14.35 -14.14
N ARG A 136 -8.74 13.76 -13.18
CA ARG A 136 -8.26 12.36 -13.28
C ARG A 136 -9.39 11.34 -13.19
N LEU A 137 -10.34 11.54 -12.28
CA LEU A 137 -11.56 10.75 -12.23
C LEU A 137 -12.27 10.75 -13.59
N HIS A 138 -12.51 11.92 -14.18
CA HIS A 138 -13.12 12.01 -15.51
C HIS A 138 -12.27 11.33 -16.61
N HIS A 139 -10.95 11.50 -16.56
CA HIS A 139 -10.06 10.94 -17.58
C HIS A 139 -10.06 9.40 -17.60
N TRP A 140 -9.96 8.78 -16.42
CA TRP A 140 -9.75 7.34 -16.23
C TRP A 140 -11.05 6.55 -16.19
N THR A 141 -12.16 7.13 -15.72
CA THR A 141 -13.48 6.45 -15.70
C THR A 141 -14.18 6.43 -17.06
N ARG A 142 -13.49 6.78 -18.14
CA ARG A 142 -13.92 6.45 -19.50
C ARG A 142 -13.73 4.97 -19.83
N PHE A 143 -12.86 4.29 -19.08
CA PHE A 143 -12.54 2.86 -19.25
C PHE A 143 -12.23 2.47 -20.71
N ASP A 144 -11.59 3.40 -21.41
CA ASP A 144 -11.26 3.33 -22.84
C ASP A 144 -9.78 3.08 -23.09
N LYS A 145 -9.01 2.80 -22.02
CA LYS A 145 -7.57 2.58 -22.13
C LYS A 145 -7.31 1.17 -22.59
N LEU A 146 -7.93 0.21 -21.93
CA LEU A 146 -7.59 -1.21 -22.08
C LEU A 146 -8.80 -2.10 -21.88
N LYS A 147 -8.72 -3.30 -22.44
CA LYS A 147 -9.66 -4.38 -22.17
C LYS A 147 -8.86 -5.66 -21.93
N MET A 148 -8.83 -6.12 -20.68
CA MET A 148 -8.05 -7.30 -20.28
C MET A 148 -8.68 -7.99 -19.08
N THR A 149 -8.29 -9.24 -18.83
CA THR A 149 -8.74 -10.00 -17.66
C THR A 149 -8.02 -9.53 -16.39
N ILE A 150 -8.52 -9.90 -15.21
CA ILE A 150 -7.85 -9.64 -13.93
C ILE A 150 -6.45 -10.29 -13.88
N MET A 151 -6.27 -11.49 -14.41
CA MET A 151 -4.95 -12.14 -14.43
C MET A 151 -3.96 -11.42 -15.34
N ASP A 152 -4.40 -10.97 -16.53
CA ASP A 152 -3.55 -10.18 -17.42
C ASP A 152 -3.12 -8.85 -16.76
N ALA A 153 -4.03 -8.24 -15.99
CA ALA A 153 -3.76 -7.04 -15.22
C ALA A 153 -2.69 -7.28 -14.13
N LEU A 154 -2.79 -8.38 -13.38
CA LEU A 154 -1.78 -8.80 -12.40
C LEU A 154 -0.41 -9.04 -13.06
N GLU A 155 -0.38 -9.69 -14.22
CA GLU A 155 0.87 -9.92 -14.97
C GLU A 155 1.53 -8.60 -15.41
N ASN A 156 0.75 -7.59 -15.80
CA ASN A 156 1.25 -6.27 -16.18
C ASN A 156 1.85 -5.49 -14.99
N LEU A 157 1.33 -5.67 -13.77
CA LEU A 157 1.90 -5.07 -12.56
C LEU A 157 3.28 -5.62 -12.19
N ASN A 158 3.72 -6.73 -12.78
CA ASN A 158 5.05 -7.29 -12.54
C ASN A 158 6.21 -6.35 -12.94
N CYS A 159 5.92 -5.29 -13.71
CA CYS A 159 6.91 -4.27 -14.09
C CYS A 159 6.93 -3.05 -13.17
N LEU A 160 6.04 -2.97 -12.17
CA LEU A 160 5.92 -1.82 -11.28
C LEU A 160 6.53 -2.12 -9.92
N VAL A 161 7.38 -1.19 -9.47
CA VAL A 161 7.88 -1.09 -8.09
C VAL A 161 7.26 0.18 -7.52
N ASP A 162 6.62 0.07 -6.34
CA ASP A 162 5.93 1.18 -5.69
C ASP A 162 6.93 2.16 -5.07
N GLU A 163 6.93 3.40 -5.56
CA GLU A 163 7.86 4.43 -5.10
C GLU A 163 7.48 5.04 -3.73
N SER A 164 6.25 4.80 -3.26
CA SER A 164 5.72 5.30 -1.98
C SER A 164 5.90 4.34 -0.82
N ASP A 165 6.18 3.06 -1.10
CA ASP A 165 6.34 2.02 -0.10
C ASP A 165 7.77 2.05 0.51
N PRO A 166 7.90 2.26 1.84
CA PRO A 166 9.20 2.21 2.51
C PRO A 166 9.63 0.77 2.86
N ASP A 167 8.74 -0.22 2.78
CA ASP A 167 8.96 -1.54 3.34
C ASP A 167 9.42 -2.57 2.30
N VAL A 168 9.15 -2.35 1.01
CA VAL A 168 9.31 -3.37 -0.03
C VAL A 168 9.81 -2.79 -1.36
N ASP A 169 10.67 -3.55 -2.05
CA ASP A 169 11.17 -3.27 -3.41
C ASP A 169 10.87 -4.44 -4.38
N LEU A 170 9.86 -5.25 -4.03
CA LEU A 170 9.40 -6.40 -4.80
C LEU A 170 8.35 -5.97 -5.84
N PRO A 171 8.24 -6.70 -6.98
CA PRO A 171 7.15 -6.51 -7.93
C PRO A 171 5.76 -6.61 -7.27
N ASN A 172 4.86 -5.69 -7.61
CA ASN A 172 3.54 -5.57 -6.95
C ASN A 172 2.65 -6.83 -7.10
N ILE A 173 2.89 -7.67 -8.11
CA ILE A 173 2.20 -8.97 -8.24
C ILE A 173 2.53 -9.91 -7.06
N ILE A 174 3.76 -9.87 -6.54
CA ILE A 174 4.17 -10.71 -5.40
C ILE A 174 3.38 -10.28 -4.16
N HIS A 175 3.30 -8.97 -3.92
CA HIS A 175 2.52 -8.37 -2.83
C HIS A 175 1.05 -8.78 -2.90
N ALA A 176 0.44 -8.73 -4.10
CA ALA A 176 -0.95 -9.14 -4.30
C ALA A 176 -1.21 -10.59 -3.85
N PHE A 177 -0.35 -11.54 -4.24
CA PHE A 177 -0.51 -12.95 -3.82
C PHE A 177 -0.16 -13.16 -2.35
N GLN A 178 0.81 -12.43 -1.78
CA GLN A 178 1.13 -12.49 -0.35
C GLN A 178 -0.06 -12.04 0.51
N THR A 179 -0.66 -10.90 0.16
CA THR A 179 -1.85 -10.37 0.85
C THR A 179 -3.00 -11.38 0.75
N ALA A 180 -3.29 -11.85 -0.46
CA ALA A 180 -4.38 -12.79 -0.69
C ALA A 180 -4.23 -14.12 0.08
N GLU A 181 -3.02 -14.71 0.09
CA GLU A 181 -2.78 -15.97 0.79
C GLU A 181 -2.88 -15.82 2.32
N ARG A 182 -2.44 -14.69 2.89
CA ARG A 182 -2.59 -14.47 4.33
C ARG A 182 -4.04 -14.26 4.73
N ILE A 183 -4.82 -13.55 3.92
CA ILE A 183 -6.27 -13.46 4.14
C ILE A 183 -6.89 -14.85 4.05
N ARG A 184 -6.49 -15.66 3.06
CA ARG A 184 -6.99 -17.04 2.88
C ARG A 184 -6.68 -17.96 4.05
N GLU A 185 -5.53 -17.79 4.70
CA GLU A 185 -5.15 -18.55 5.88
C GLU A 185 -5.99 -18.13 7.11
N ALA A 186 -6.17 -16.82 7.32
CA ALA A 186 -6.87 -16.29 8.48
C ALA A 186 -8.41 -16.37 8.38
N HIS A 187 -8.96 -16.26 7.17
CA HIS A 187 -10.41 -16.18 6.90
C HIS A 187 -10.85 -17.20 5.84
N PRO A 188 -10.60 -18.51 6.01
CA PRO A 188 -10.73 -19.52 4.95
C PRO A 188 -12.15 -19.66 4.35
N ASP A 189 -13.17 -19.17 5.06
CA ASP A 189 -14.58 -19.15 4.68
C ASP A 189 -15.01 -17.89 3.90
N LEU A 190 -14.17 -16.86 3.80
CA LEU A 190 -14.47 -15.59 3.14
C LEU A 190 -13.74 -15.45 1.80
N ASP A 191 -14.13 -16.28 0.82
CA ASP A 191 -13.46 -16.33 -0.48
C ASP A 191 -13.42 -14.99 -1.25
N TRP A 192 -14.44 -14.15 -1.12
CA TRP A 192 -14.46 -12.78 -1.65
C TRP A 192 -13.35 -11.90 -1.04
N PHE A 193 -12.97 -12.16 0.22
CA PHE A 193 -11.97 -11.39 0.93
C PHE A 193 -10.56 -11.77 0.47
N HIS A 194 -10.35 -13.05 0.12
CA HIS A 194 -9.10 -13.50 -0.51
C HIS A 194 -8.90 -12.78 -1.85
N LEU A 195 -9.96 -12.74 -2.67
CA LEU A 195 -9.92 -12.03 -3.94
C LEU A 195 -9.71 -10.52 -3.75
N THR A 196 -10.31 -9.92 -2.71
CA THR A 196 -10.07 -8.51 -2.34
C THR A 196 -8.57 -8.27 -2.10
N GLY A 197 -7.90 -9.16 -1.37
CA GLY A 197 -6.43 -9.16 -1.20
C GLY A 197 -5.66 -9.20 -2.51
N LEU A 198 -6.09 -10.02 -3.47
CA LEU A 198 -5.41 -10.14 -4.75
C LEU A 198 -5.55 -8.87 -5.60
N ILE A 199 -6.68 -8.18 -5.54
CA ILE A 199 -7.03 -7.14 -6.52
C ILE A 199 -6.93 -5.70 -6.01
N HIS A 200 -6.75 -5.47 -4.70
CA HIS A 200 -6.81 -4.13 -4.10
C HIS A 200 -5.92 -3.11 -4.81
N ASP A 201 -4.73 -3.55 -5.22
CA ASP A 201 -3.70 -2.75 -5.85
C ASP A 201 -3.76 -2.69 -7.39
N LEU A 202 -4.74 -3.34 -8.03
CA LEU A 202 -4.80 -3.38 -9.50
C LEU A 202 -4.99 -2.00 -10.13
N GLY A 203 -5.48 -1.02 -9.37
CA GLY A 203 -5.52 0.37 -9.80
C GLY A 203 -4.14 0.96 -10.11
N LYS A 204 -3.05 0.36 -9.61
CA LYS A 204 -1.67 0.77 -9.90
C LYS A 204 -1.28 0.60 -11.38
N LEU A 205 -2.10 -0.09 -12.18
CA LEU A 205 -1.94 -0.13 -13.63
C LEU A 205 -1.83 1.26 -14.26
N MET A 206 -2.46 2.29 -13.69
CA MET A 206 -2.32 3.67 -14.19
C MET A 206 -0.85 4.09 -14.35
N ALA A 207 0.04 3.67 -13.46
CA ALA A 207 1.48 3.97 -13.55
C ALA A 207 2.15 3.25 -14.73
N VAL A 208 1.74 2.01 -15.01
CA VAL A 208 2.19 1.24 -16.19
C VAL A 208 1.78 1.94 -17.50
N TYR A 209 0.66 2.68 -17.46
CA TYR A 209 0.10 3.41 -18.59
C TYR A 209 0.37 4.92 -18.57
N GLY A 210 1.39 5.34 -17.82
CA GLY A 210 2.02 6.65 -17.97
C GLY A 210 1.59 7.72 -16.97
N GLU A 211 0.73 7.41 -15.99
CA GLU A 211 0.56 8.33 -14.85
C GLU A 211 1.80 8.31 -13.96
N PRO A 212 2.20 9.47 -13.41
CA PRO A 212 3.28 9.51 -12.44
C PRO A 212 2.84 8.80 -11.15
N GLN A 213 3.78 8.12 -10.47
CA GLN A 213 3.46 7.32 -9.29
C GLN A 213 2.78 8.12 -8.17
N TRP A 214 3.14 9.39 -7.97
CA TRP A 214 2.48 10.27 -6.98
C TRP A 214 0.96 10.48 -7.23
N ALA A 215 0.48 10.21 -8.45
CA ALA A 215 -0.94 10.27 -8.82
C ALA A 215 -1.60 8.87 -8.86
N VAL A 216 -0.92 7.85 -8.33
CA VAL A 216 -1.33 6.46 -8.41
C VAL A 216 -1.20 5.76 -7.05
N VAL A 217 -0.03 5.82 -6.42
CA VAL A 217 0.30 5.10 -5.18
C VAL A 217 0.35 6.05 -3.97
N GLY A 218 0.50 5.47 -2.78
CA GLY A 218 0.68 6.21 -1.52
C GLY A 218 -0.61 6.42 -0.72
N ASP A 219 -0.43 6.85 0.52
CA ASP A 219 -1.53 7.15 1.43
C ASP A 219 -2.44 8.24 0.85
N THR A 220 -3.74 8.03 0.96
CA THR A 220 -4.74 8.98 0.48
C THR A 220 -5.20 9.94 1.58
N PHE A 221 -5.68 11.11 1.17
CA PHE A 221 -6.21 12.13 2.05
C PHE A 221 -7.38 12.89 1.39
N PRO A 222 -8.35 13.42 2.16
CA PRO A 222 -9.41 14.28 1.65
C PRO A 222 -8.88 15.57 1.04
N LEU A 223 -9.41 15.93 -0.13
CA LEU A 223 -9.16 17.21 -0.80
C LEU A 223 -10.30 18.19 -0.52
N GLY A 224 -10.04 19.50 -0.57
CA GLY A 224 -11.09 20.51 -0.37
C GLY A 224 -11.50 20.71 1.10
N CYS A 225 -10.71 20.22 2.05
CA CYS A 225 -10.77 20.55 3.48
C CYS A 225 -9.36 20.59 4.07
N GLN A 226 -9.24 21.02 5.33
CA GLN A 226 -7.96 21.13 6.00
C GLN A 226 -7.25 19.78 6.07
N VAL A 227 -5.95 19.79 5.75
CA VAL A 227 -5.07 18.62 5.85
C VAL A 227 -4.82 18.30 7.32
N ALA A 228 -5.11 17.07 7.73
CA ALA A 228 -4.89 16.61 9.08
C ALA A 228 -3.42 16.25 9.36
N LYS A 229 -3.05 16.24 10.64
CA LYS A 229 -1.65 16.07 11.06
C LYS A 229 -1.11 14.66 10.86
N SER A 230 -1.98 13.64 10.85
CA SER A 230 -1.56 12.25 10.62
C SER A 230 -1.27 11.93 9.14
N VAL A 231 -1.50 12.86 8.22
CA VAL A 231 -1.03 12.72 6.84
C VAL A 231 0.51 12.68 6.83
N VAL A 232 1.07 11.70 6.15
CA VAL A 232 2.53 11.50 6.07
C VAL A 232 3.21 12.78 5.59
N TYR A 233 4.24 13.24 6.30
CA TYR A 233 4.98 14.48 6.00
C TYR A 233 4.12 15.76 5.87
N ALA A 234 2.94 15.82 6.51
CA ALA A 234 2.00 16.94 6.38
C ALA A 234 2.65 18.33 6.59
N GLU A 235 3.51 18.45 7.60
CA GLU A 235 4.16 19.72 7.97
C GLU A 235 5.23 20.16 6.95
N GLN A 236 5.77 19.24 6.14
CA GLN A 236 6.94 19.49 5.29
C GLN A 236 6.61 19.61 3.80
N THR A 237 5.45 19.12 3.34
CA THR A 237 5.24 18.82 1.92
C THR A 237 4.03 19.50 1.27
N PHE A 238 3.23 20.23 2.04
CA PHE A 238 2.03 20.92 1.55
C PHE A 238 2.21 22.42 1.25
N MET A 239 3.42 22.96 1.48
CA MET A 239 3.70 24.41 1.35
C MET A 239 3.42 24.95 -0.06
N ASP A 240 3.63 24.12 -1.09
CA ASP A 240 3.48 24.51 -2.49
C ASP A 240 2.13 24.10 -3.09
N ASN A 241 1.23 23.50 -2.30
CA ASN A 241 -0.11 23.14 -2.78
C ASN A 241 -1.02 24.39 -2.81
N PRO A 242 -1.60 24.76 -3.96
CA PRO A 242 -2.45 25.95 -4.04
C PRO A 242 -3.73 25.84 -3.18
N ASP A 243 -4.28 24.64 -2.99
CA ASP A 243 -5.53 24.43 -2.25
C ASP A 243 -5.37 24.69 -0.73
N THR A 244 -4.17 24.56 -0.17
CA THR A 244 -3.95 24.78 1.28
C THR A 244 -3.98 26.25 1.66
N THR A 245 -3.80 27.15 0.69
CA THR A 245 -3.95 28.61 0.87
C THR A 245 -5.33 29.13 0.48
N ASN A 246 -6.18 28.28 -0.10
CA ASN A 246 -7.54 28.65 -0.48
C ASN A 246 -8.46 28.66 0.75
N SER A 247 -9.10 29.81 1.01
CA SER A 247 -10.00 30.00 2.16
C SER A 247 -11.21 29.08 2.16
N ASP A 248 -11.63 28.59 0.99
CA ASP A 248 -12.77 27.68 0.88
C ASP A 248 -12.40 26.24 1.27
N TYR A 249 -11.10 25.90 1.24
CA TYR A 249 -10.60 24.53 1.42
C TYR A 249 -9.77 24.36 2.68
N ASN A 250 -9.24 25.42 3.28
CA ASN A 250 -8.30 25.32 4.40
C ASN A 250 -8.92 25.34 5.80
N THR A 251 -10.24 25.17 5.89
CA THR A 251 -10.97 25.02 7.16
C THR A 251 -11.25 23.54 7.45
N GLU A 252 -11.57 23.20 8.70
CA GLU A 252 -11.83 21.81 9.14
C GLU A 252 -12.74 21.04 8.18
N TYR A 253 -13.84 21.66 7.76
CA TYR A 253 -14.78 21.05 6.82
C TYR A 253 -14.54 21.44 5.36
N GLY A 254 -13.93 22.60 5.09
CA GLY A 254 -13.81 23.16 3.76
C GLY A 254 -15.16 23.14 3.01
N ILE A 255 -15.22 22.39 1.92
CA ILE A 255 -16.44 22.25 1.09
C ILE A 255 -17.47 21.24 1.63
N TYR A 256 -17.13 20.48 2.67
CA TYR A 256 -17.94 19.37 3.16
C TYR A 256 -18.91 19.80 4.25
N GLN A 257 -19.96 19.00 4.41
CA GLN A 257 -20.85 19.10 5.57
C GLN A 257 -20.37 18.16 6.68
N PRO A 258 -20.61 18.50 7.96
CA PRO A 258 -20.30 17.59 9.06
C PRO A 258 -20.94 16.21 8.86
N ASN A 259 -20.14 15.16 9.04
CA ASN A 259 -20.53 13.76 8.91
C ASN A 259 -21.22 13.41 7.58
N CYS A 260 -20.83 14.08 6.48
CA CYS A 260 -21.40 13.83 5.15
C CYS A 260 -21.21 12.39 4.63
N GLY A 261 -20.25 11.68 5.22
CA GLY A 261 -19.84 10.33 4.86
C GLY A 261 -18.76 10.34 3.79
N LEU A 262 -17.82 9.41 3.91
CA LEU A 262 -16.63 9.37 3.05
C LEU A 262 -16.96 9.17 1.57
N LYS A 263 -18.11 8.56 1.25
CA LYS A 263 -18.61 8.46 -0.13
C LYS A 263 -18.83 9.82 -0.82
N GLN A 264 -19.04 10.89 -0.06
CA GLN A 264 -19.24 12.26 -0.54
C GLN A 264 -17.94 13.08 -0.56
N VAL A 265 -16.86 12.52 -0.02
CA VAL A 265 -15.55 13.16 0.07
C VAL A 265 -14.77 12.88 -1.21
N VAL A 266 -14.15 13.92 -1.77
CA VAL A 266 -13.18 13.75 -2.85
C VAL A 266 -11.84 13.44 -2.22
N MET A 267 -11.37 12.20 -2.39
CA MET A 267 -10.04 11.78 -1.97
C MET A 267 -8.99 12.23 -3.00
N SER A 268 -7.74 12.36 -2.57
CA SER A 268 -6.58 12.40 -3.46
C SER A 268 -6.65 11.24 -4.46
N TRP A 269 -6.46 11.54 -5.74
CA TRP A 269 -6.62 10.54 -6.80
C TRP A 269 -5.53 9.47 -6.76
N GLY A 270 -5.91 8.21 -6.90
CA GLY A 270 -4.98 7.08 -6.87
C GLY A 270 -5.65 5.75 -7.18
N HIS A 271 -4.92 4.67 -6.94
CA HIS A 271 -5.32 3.29 -7.22
C HIS A 271 -6.61 2.86 -6.49
N ASP A 272 -6.85 3.32 -5.26
CA ASP A 272 -8.07 3.05 -4.49
C ASP A 272 -9.35 3.43 -5.26
N GLU A 273 -9.51 4.73 -5.55
CA GLU A 273 -10.71 5.25 -6.23
C GLU A 273 -10.81 4.69 -7.64
N TYR A 274 -9.69 4.60 -8.37
CA TYR A 274 -9.72 4.05 -9.72
C TYR A 274 -10.16 2.58 -9.74
N MET A 275 -9.61 1.73 -8.87
CA MET A 275 -10.00 0.32 -8.81
C MET A 275 -11.44 0.15 -8.35
N TYR A 276 -11.90 0.94 -7.38
CA TYR A 276 -13.30 1.00 -7.00
C TYR A 276 -14.22 1.31 -8.20
N GLN A 277 -13.86 2.30 -9.01
CA GLN A 277 -14.64 2.69 -10.20
C GLN A 277 -14.59 1.62 -11.30
N VAL A 278 -13.45 0.96 -11.52
CA VAL A 278 -13.33 -0.17 -12.46
C VAL A 278 -14.28 -1.31 -12.07
N LEU A 279 -14.30 -1.69 -10.79
CA LEU A 279 -15.19 -2.73 -10.29
C LEU A 279 -16.66 -2.31 -10.39
N LYS A 280 -16.99 -1.04 -10.13
CA LYS A 280 -18.36 -0.50 -10.27
C LYS A 280 -18.83 -0.49 -11.72
N ASN A 281 -17.93 -0.27 -12.67
CA ASN A 281 -18.23 -0.24 -14.09
C ASN A 281 -18.39 -1.66 -14.69
N HIS A 282 -17.81 -2.69 -14.07
CA HIS A 282 -17.93 -4.06 -14.55
C HIS A 282 -19.31 -4.66 -14.18
N PRO A 283 -20.22 -4.92 -15.16
CA PRO A 283 -21.61 -5.27 -14.86
C PRO A 283 -21.79 -6.60 -14.11
N ASP A 284 -20.90 -7.55 -14.36
CA ASP A 284 -20.95 -8.89 -13.77
C ASP A 284 -20.14 -8.98 -12.46
N CYS A 285 -19.67 -7.84 -11.93
CA CYS A 285 -19.00 -7.80 -10.64
C CYS A 285 -19.99 -8.11 -9.51
N SER A 286 -19.73 -9.19 -8.76
CA SER A 286 -20.61 -9.65 -7.68
C SER A 286 -19.94 -9.64 -6.30
N LEU A 287 -18.85 -8.88 -6.15
CA LEU A 287 -18.20 -8.66 -4.85
C LEU A 287 -19.16 -7.98 -3.85
N PRO A 288 -19.06 -8.29 -2.55
CA PRO A 288 -19.88 -7.64 -1.54
C PRO A 288 -19.43 -6.19 -1.28
N GLU A 289 -20.31 -5.39 -0.67
CA GLU A 289 -20.06 -3.97 -0.39
C GLU A 289 -18.76 -3.74 0.41
N GLN A 290 -18.45 -4.63 1.35
CA GLN A 290 -17.23 -4.59 2.16
C GLN A 290 -15.98 -4.61 1.29
N ALA A 291 -15.94 -5.44 0.25
CA ALA A 291 -14.79 -5.51 -0.67
C ALA A 291 -14.61 -4.18 -1.42
N PHE A 292 -15.70 -3.61 -1.94
CA PHE A 292 -15.66 -2.30 -2.58
C PHE A 292 -15.18 -1.21 -1.63
N TYR A 293 -15.65 -1.23 -0.39
CA TYR A 293 -15.32 -0.21 0.61
C TYR A 293 -13.86 -0.34 1.06
N ILE A 294 -13.36 -1.56 1.26
CA ILE A 294 -11.95 -1.83 1.53
C ILE A 294 -11.09 -1.27 0.40
N ILE A 295 -11.35 -1.66 -0.84
CA ILE A 295 -10.53 -1.25 -2.00
C ILE A 295 -10.50 0.29 -2.13
N ARG A 296 -11.63 0.96 -1.88
CA ARG A 296 -11.74 2.41 -2.01
C ARG A 296 -10.99 3.22 -0.94
N PHE A 297 -10.70 2.63 0.22
CA PHE A 297 -10.20 3.39 1.38
C PHE A 297 -9.05 2.68 2.12
N HIS A 298 -8.44 1.64 1.57
CA HIS A 298 -7.35 0.91 2.20
C HIS A 298 -6.05 1.73 2.29
N SER A 299 -5.90 2.75 1.45
CA SER A 299 -4.80 3.70 1.54
C SER A 299 -5.12 4.91 2.44
N PHE A 300 -6.32 5.01 3.02
CA PHE A 300 -6.72 6.17 3.82
C PHE A 300 -6.22 6.08 5.29
N TYR A 301 -4.91 5.91 5.43
CA TYR A 301 -4.21 5.73 6.70
C TYR A 301 -4.50 6.80 7.75
N PRO A 302 -4.58 8.11 7.41
CA PRO A 302 -4.97 9.13 8.36
C PRO A 302 -6.27 8.82 9.11
N TRP A 303 -7.24 8.18 8.45
CA TRP A 303 -8.50 7.80 9.08
C TRP A 303 -8.42 6.46 9.81
N HIS A 304 -8.09 5.38 9.11
CA HIS A 304 -8.24 4.03 9.70
C HIS A 304 -7.16 3.70 10.74
N THR A 305 -6.02 4.39 10.69
CA THR A 305 -4.89 4.23 11.61
C THR A 305 -4.60 5.52 12.39
N GLY A 306 -4.55 6.68 11.72
CA GLY A 306 -4.11 7.95 12.28
C GLY A 306 -5.09 8.65 13.24
N GLY A 307 -6.37 8.24 13.25
CA GLY A 307 -7.37 8.82 14.15
C GLY A 307 -7.98 10.14 13.66
N ASP A 308 -7.66 10.60 12.46
CA ASP A 308 -8.16 11.84 11.87
C ASP A 308 -9.42 11.65 11.02
N TYR A 309 -10.00 12.76 10.56
CA TYR A 309 -11.15 12.83 9.63
C TYR A 309 -12.49 12.22 10.10
N TYR A 310 -12.64 11.84 11.37
CA TYR A 310 -13.92 11.37 11.93
C TYR A 310 -15.06 12.40 11.80
N HIS A 311 -14.74 13.70 11.70
CA HIS A 311 -15.72 14.76 11.48
C HIS A 311 -16.38 14.69 10.09
N LEU A 312 -15.78 13.98 9.11
CA LEU A 312 -16.37 13.71 7.80
C LEU A 312 -17.12 12.37 7.75
N CYS A 313 -16.78 11.44 8.66
CA CYS A 313 -17.34 10.08 8.68
C CYS A 313 -18.81 10.06 9.09
N SER A 314 -19.60 9.25 8.38
CA SER A 314 -20.96 8.86 8.69
C SER A 314 -20.99 7.61 9.56
N LYS A 315 -22.17 7.23 10.06
CA LYS A 315 -22.36 5.96 10.80
C LYS A 315 -21.97 4.73 9.97
N HIS A 316 -22.19 4.78 8.66
CA HIS A 316 -21.84 3.68 7.76
C HIS A 316 -20.32 3.48 7.70
N ASP A 317 -19.57 4.57 7.62
CA ASP A 317 -18.10 4.53 7.57
C ASP A 317 -17.52 3.93 8.86
N LEU A 318 -18.11 4.27 10.01
CA LEU A 318 -17.74 3.67 11.30
C LEU A 318 -18.04 2.17 11.37
N HIS A 319 -19.10 1.69 10.72
CA HIS A 319 -19.39 0.26 10.61
C HIS A 319 -18.45 -0.47 9.64
N MET A 320 -17.88 0.23 8.66
CA MET A 320 -16.92 -0.33 7.70
C MET A 320 -15.47 -0.32 8.22
N LEU A 321 -15.16 0.55 9.17
CA LEU A 321 -13.82 0.68 9.75
C LEU A 321 -13.21 -0.65 10.25
N PRO A 322 -13.94 -1.57 10.92
CA PRO A 322 -13.39 -2.87 11.30
C PRO A 322 -12.92 -3.71 10.10
N TRP A 323 -13.63 -3.66 8.97
CA TRP A 323 -13.25 -4.41 7.76
C TRP A 323 -11.97 -3.86 7.13
N ILE A 324 -11.81 -2.53 7.10
CA ILE A 324 -10.56 -1.91 6.61
C ILE A 324 -9.40 -2.25 7.54
N ARG A 325 -9.60 -2.13 8.85
CA ARG A 325 -8.54 -2.47 9.82
C ARG A 325 -8.14 -3.93 9.75
N GLU A 326 -9.10 -4.83 9.53
CA GLU A 326 -8.82 -6.24 9.33
C GLU A 326 -8.01 -6.47 8.06
N PHE A 327 -8.43 -5.88 6.93
CA PHE A 327 -7.69 -5.94 5.67
C PHE A 327 -6.26 -5.39 5.79
N ASN A 328 -6.10 -4.24 6.44
CA ASN A 328 -4.84 -3.52 6.57
C ASN A 328 -3.75 -4.35 7.27
N LYS A 329 -4.12 -5.26 8.18
CA LYS A 329 -3.16 -6.18 8.80
C LYS A 329 -2.47 -7.06 7.74
N PHE A 330 -3.24 -7.53 6.76
CA PHE A 330 -2.73 -8.40 5.72
C PHE A 330 -1.99 -7.62 4.64
N ASP A 331 -2.51 -6.47 4.22
CA ASP A 331 -1.79 -5.61 3.27
C ASP A 331 -0.42 -5.19 3.84
N LEU A 332 -0.39 -4.70 5.08
CA LEU A 332 0.86 -4.19 5.65
C LEU A 332 1.84 -5.31 6.03
N TYR A 333 1.40 -6.29 6.82
CA TYR A 333 2.31 -7.24 7.43
C TYR A 333 2.64 -8.44 6.53
N SER A 334 1.94 -8.63 5.39
CA SER A 334 2.24 -9.70 4.43
C SER A 334 3.55 -9.55 3.67
N LYS A 335 4.05 -8.31 3.64
CA LYS A 335 5.30 -7.88 3.05
C LYS A 335 6.49 -8.62 3.65
N THR A 336 6.85 -9.73 3.01
CA THR A 336 7.96 -10.60 3.41
C THR A 336 8.84 -10.96 2.22
N PRO A 337 10.11 -11.34 2.43
CA PRO A 337 10.98 -11.80 1.35
C PRO A 337 10.54 -13.13 0.72
N GLU A 338 9.69 -13.92 1.40
CA GLU A 338 9.24 -15.22 0.91
C GLU A 338 8.23 -15.06 -0.23
N ILE A 339 8.61 -15.54 -1.42
CA ILE A 339 7.81 -15.41 -2.64
C ILE A 339 6.87 -16.63 -2.75
N PRO A 340 5.54 -16.45 -2.82
CA PRO A 340 4.60 -17.54 -3.01
C PRO A 340 4.79 -18.24 -4.36
N ASP A 341 4.45 -19.54 -4.43
CA ASP A 341 4.45 -20.30 -5.68
C ASP A 341 3.22 -19.94 -6.54
N ILE A 342 3.29 -18.76 -7.17
CA ILE A 342 2.21 -18.16 -7.96
C ILE A 342 1.60 -19.17 -8.97
N PRO A 343 2.38 -19.93 -9.77
CA PRO A 343 1.81 -20.92 -10.69
C PRO A 343 0.88 -21.95 -10.04
N LYS A 344 1.12 -22.35 -8.78
CA LYS A 344 0.24 -23.26 -8.04
C LYS A 344 -1.02 -22.57 -7.51
N LEU A 345 -0.95 -21.27 -7.24
CA LEU A 345 -2.05 -20.46 -6.70
C LEU A 345 -3.02 -19.99 -7.79
N VAL A 346 -2.53 -19.75 -9.01
CA VAL A 346 -3.31 -19.24 -10.14
C VAL A 346 -4.65 -19.98 -10.35
N PRO A 347 -4.73 -21.34 -10.35
CA PRO A 347 -6.00 -22.03 -10.55
C PRO A 347 -7.06 -21.69 -9.49
N TYR A 348 -6.65 -21.52 -8.23
CA TYR A 348 -7.56 -21.14 -7.15
C TYR A 348 -8.10 -19.72 -7.36
N TYR A 349 -7.21 -18.75 -7.55
CA TYR A 349 -7.60 -17.36 -7.72
C TYR A 349 -8.35 -17.10 -9.03
N GLN A 350 -8.02 -17.83 -10.10
CA GLN A 350 -8.81 -17.78 -11.33
C GLN A 350 -10.26 -18.20 -11.09
N SER A 351 -10.50 -19.23 -10.26
CA SER A 351 -11.87 -19.64 -9.93
C SER A 351 -12.65 -18.56 -9.16
N LEU A 352 -11.96 -17.75 -8.34
CA LEU A 352 -12.57 -16.60 -7.67
C LEU A 352 -12.84 -15.45 -8.63
N ILE A 353 -11.91 -15.18 -9.56
CA ILE A 353 -12.10 -14.19 -10.63
C ILE A 353 -13.30 -14.59 -11.50
N ASP A 354 -13.39 -15.84 -11.93
CA ASP A 354 -14.52 -16.35 -12.72
C ASP A 354 -15.85 -16.26 -11.97
N LYS A 355 -15.82 -16.37 -10.63
CA LYS A 355 -17.01 -16.22 -9.77
C LYS A 355 -17.44 -14.77 -9.61
N TYR A 356 -16.48 -13.86 -9.37
CA TYR A 356 -16.77 -12.51 -8.86
C TYR A 356 -16.55 -11.38 -9.86
N ILE A 357 -15.64 -11.53 -10.82
CA ILE A 357 -15.26 -10.53 -11.82
C ILE A 357 -14.94 -11.24 -13.16
N PRO A 358 -15.92 -11.94 -13.78
CA PRO A 358 -15.64 -12.80 -14.92
C PRO A 358 -15.29 -12.02 -16.20
N GLY A 359 -14.43 -12.64 -17.01
CA GLY A 359 -14.20 -12.19 -18.38
C GLY A 359 -13.33 -10.95 -18.51
N LEU A 360 -13.63 -10.15 -19.54
CA LEU A 360 -12.83 -8.97 -19.89
C LEU A 360 -13.33 -7.74 -19.14
N VAL A 361 -12.46 -7.14 -18.35
CA VAL A 361 -12.69 -5.88 -17.64
C VAL A 361 -12.26 -4.72 -18.55
N SER A 362 -13.04 -3.64 -18.53
CA SER A 362 -12.70 -2.37 -19.17
C SER A 362 -11.98 -1.49 -18.16
N TRP A 363 -10.74 -1.10 -18.47
CA TRP A 363 -9.84 -0.34 -17.61
C TRP A 363 -9.65 1.08 -18.11
#